data_AF-A0A7Y8MHT7-F1
#
_entry.id   AF-A0A7Y8MHT7-F1
#
_cell.length_a   1.000
_cell.length_b   1.000
_cell.length_c   1.000
_cell.angle_alpha   90.00
_cell.angle_beta   90.00
_cell.angle_gamma   90.00
#
_symmetry.space_group_name_H-M   'P 1'
#
loop_
_entity.id
_entity.type
_entity.pdbx_description
1 polymer ?
#
loop_
_entity_poly.entity_id
_entity_poly.type
_entity_poly.pdbx_seq_one_letter_code
_entity_poly.pdbx_strand_id
1 'polypeptide(L)'
;MASISRRPLAALIAILAAAALAACAGAPQSAATATVTGAVTYEGRSALPRPGAIIVTLEDASRADARVIVARQEILLTGAAAPPFPFRLVYEPGRINPRGRYVVRAEVRDAGGELRFTTVEDYLVITQGAPRVLDIAVHGLNEPPAPTPEAEAPADDALATGGGHSDRALRARGVLFRAVGNEPGWLLDLFADRFELSYDYGNRTLAAALPAPSAQAEGVTRYDVSAEGQALAILIRRTPCQDVMSGETFPASVTVTIGAQLLQGCGRSP
;
A
#
# COMPACT_ATOMS: atom_id res chain seq x y z
N MET A 1 -7.13 7.72 102.27
CA MET A 1 -6.71 6.50 101.55
C MET A 1 -7.65 6.30 100.37
N ALA A 2 -7.23 6.64 99.16
CA ALA A 2 -7.94 6.32 97.92
C ALA A 2 -6.89 5.95 96.88
N SER A 3 -6.88 4.67 96.49
CA SER A 3 -5.91 4.07 95.56
C SER A 3 -6.33 4.40 94.13
N ILE A 4 -5.48 5.14 93.41
CA ILE A 4 -5.62 5.39 91.98
C ILE A 4 -5.02 4.19 91.24
N SER A 5 -5.89 3.42 90.58
CA SER A 5 -5.55 2.30 89.71
C SER A 5 -4.77 2.78 88.48
N ARG A 6 -3.51 2.35 88.36
CA ARG A 6 -2.70 2.50 87.15
C ARG A 6 -3.11 1.39 86.16
N ARG A 7 -3.87 1.73 85.13
CA ARG A 7 -4.08 0.82 83.98
C ARG A 7 -2.87 0.90 83.05
N PRO A 8 -2.33 -0.24 82.58
CA PRO A 8 -1.09 -0.29 81.83
C PRO A 8 -1.28 0.26 80.41
N LEU A 9 -0.34 1.13 80.01
CA LEU A 9 -0.19 1.79 78.71
C LEU A 9 0.00 0.85 77.49
N ALA A 10 -0.28 -0.45 77.64
CA ALA A 10 0.10 -1.48 76.67
C ALA A 10 -0.85 -1.58 75.45
N ALA A 11 -2.02 -0.92 75.47
CA ALA A 11 -3.03 -1.09 74.43
C ALA A 11 -2.91 -0.10 73.24
N LEU A 12 -2.07 0.95 73.31
CA LEU A 12 -1.97 1.93 72.22
C LEU A 12 -0.82 1.71 71.23
N ILE A 13 0.13 0.79 71.50
CA ILE A 13 1.25 0.52 70.57
C ILE A 13 0.89 -0.58 69.55
N ALA A 14 -0.12 -1.41 69.83
CA ALA A 14 -0.48 -2.53 68.96
C ALA A 14 -1.34 -2.14 67.73
N ILE A 15 -1.93 -0.94 67.68
CA ILE A 15 -2.77 -0.51 66.54
C ILE A 15 -1.95 0.28 65.49
N LEU A 16 -0.76 0.80 65.85
CA LEU A 16 0.13 1.50 64.91
C LEU A 16 1.12 0.59 64.17
N ALA A 17 1.27 -0.68 64.58
CA ALA A 17 2.18 -1.62 63.93
C ALA A 17 1.52 -2.45 62.80
N ALA A 18 0.19 -2.44 62.67
CA ALA A 18 -0.51 -3.20 61.62
C ALA A 18 -0.70 -2.42 60.30
N ALA A 19 -0.44 -1.11 60.28
CA ALA A 19 -0.62 -0.26 59.10
C ALA A 19 0.64 -0.09 58.23
N ALA A 20 1.79 -0.61 58.66
CA ALA A 20 3.07 -0.42 57.96
C ALA A 20 3.46 -1.59 57.01
N LEU A 21 2.68 -2.67 56.96
CA LEU A 21 2.98 -3.85 56.12
C LEU A 21 2.16 -3.95 54.83
N ALA A 22 1.27 -2.98 54.55
CA ALA A 22 0.47 -2.97 53.31
C ALA A 22 1.11 -2.15 52.16
N ALA A 23 2.36 -1.68 52.31
CA ALA A 23 3.00 -0.78 51.35
C ALA A 23 3.85 -1.48 50.26
N CYS A 24 3.80 -2.81 50.17
CA CYS A 24 4.42 -3.58 49.07
C CYS A 24 3.37 -4.32 48.25
N ALA A 25 2.20 -3.72 48.02
CA ALA A 25 1.44 -4.04 46.82
C ALA A 25 2.21 -3.39 45.67
N GLY A 26 3.06 -4.17 44.97
CA GLY A 26 3.77 -3.70 43.80
C GLY A 26 2.79 -2.97 42.89
N ALA A 27 3.05 -1.68 42.65
CA ALA A 27 2.28 -0.91 41.68
C ALA A 27 2.19 -1.77 40.41
N PRO A 28 1.01 -1.91 39.78
CA PRO A 28 0.89 -2.69 38.56
C PRO A 28 1.92 -2.13 37.58
N GLN A 29 2.99 -2.88 37.34
CA GLN A 29 3.99 -2.55 36.34
C GLN A 29 3.21 -2.49 35.04
N SER A 30 2.99 -1.28 34.52
CA SER A 30 2.38 -1.11 33.21
C SER A 30 3.13 -2.02 32.27
N ALA A 31 2.44 -3.02 31.71
CA ALA A 31 3.03 -3.92 30.74
C ALA A 31 3.67 -3.03 29.67
N ALA A 32 4.99 -3.12 29.52
CA ALA A 32 5.68 -2.33 28.52
C ALA A 32 5.07 -2.69 27.17
N THR A 33 4.61 -1.70 26.41
CA THR A 33 4.07 -1.90 25.07
C THR A 33 5.09 -1.45 24.04
N ALA A 34 5.12 -2.15 22.91
CA ALA A 34 5.89 -1.77 21.74
C ALA A 34 4.96 -1.69 20.53
N THR A 35 5.49 -1.21 19.40
CA THR A 35 4.67 -0.93 18.23
C THR A 35 5.37 -1.34 16.94
N VAL A 36 4.58 -1.88 16.01
CA VAL A 36 4.91 -1.97 14.58
C VAL A 36 4.01 -0.98 13.84
N THR A 37 4.60 -0.12 13.01
CA THR A 37 3.89 0.92 12.24
C THR A 37 4.16 0.78 10.75
N GLY A 38 3.34 1.43 9.94
CA GLY A 38 3.50 1.42 8.50
C GLY A 38 2.27 1.93 7.81
N ALA A 39 2.17 1.69 6.51
CA ALA A 39 0.93 1.87 5.78
C ALA A 39 0.55 0.64 4.95
N VAL A 40 -0.76 0.42 4.83
CA VAL A 40 -1.34 -0.51 3.87
C VAL A 40 -1.46 0.20 2.53
N THR A 41 -0.68 -0.25 1.55
CA THR A 41 -0.76 0.13 0.15
C THR A 41 -1.62 -0.88 -0.61
N TYR A 42 -1.96 -0.53 -1.84
CA TYR A 42 -2.78 -1.38 -2.70
C TYR A 42 -2.01 -1.65 -3.99
N GLU A 43 -1.83 -2.94 -4.30
CA GLU A 43 -1.16 -3.41 -5.51
C GLU A 43 -2.13 -4.28 -6.32
N GLY A 44 -2.76 -3.66 -7.32
CA GLY A 44 -3.67 -4.32 -8.25
C GLY A 44 -4.02 -3.38 -9.40
N ARG A 45 -4.50 -3.95 -10.50
CA ARG A 45 -4.90 -3.19 -11.70
C ARG A 45 -6.29 -2.59 -11.61
N SER A 46 -7.08 -3.02 -10.62
CA SER A 46 -8.46 -2.57 -10.40
C SER A 46 -8.52 -1.42 -9.40
N ALA A 47 -9.57 -0.59 -9.38
CA ALA A 47 -9.76 0.36 -8.29
C ALA A 47 -9.96 -0.36 -6.94
N LEU A 48 -9.46 0.21 -5.84
CA LEU A 48 -9.85 -0.20 -4.49
C LEU A 48 -11.32 0.26 -4.24
N PRO A 49 -12.33 -0.61 -4.36
CA PRO A 49 -13.72 -0.20 -4.26
C PRO A 49 -14.04 0.03 -2.78
N ARG A 50 -14.43 1.27 -2.43
CA ARG A 50 -14.99 1.70 -1.13
C ARG A 50 -14.73 0.72 0.02
N PRO A 51 -13.51 0.69 0.56
CA PRO A 51 -13.21 -0.16 1.70
C PRO A 51 -14.05 0.30 2.90
N GLY A 52 -14.66 -0.65 3.62
CA GLY A 52 -15.41 -0.41 4.85
C GLY A 52 -14.56 -0.61 6.10
N ALA A 53 -13.63 -1.57 6.07
CA ALA A 53 -12.68 -1.79 7.15
C ALA A 53 -11.36 -2.36 6.65
N ILE A 54 -10.26 -1.96 7.29
CA ILE A 54 -8.94 -2.58 7.15
C ILE A 54 -8.60 -3.24 8.47
N ILE A 55 -8.32 -4.54 8.44
CA ILE A 55 -7.93 -5.33 9.60
C ILE A 55 -6.47 -5.70 9.41
N VAL A 56 -5.61 -5.19 10.28
CA VAL A 56 -4.18 -5.48 10.28
C VAL A 56 -3.87 -6.39 11.47
N THR A 57 -3.15 -7.48 11.25
CA THR A 57 -2.75 -8.44 12.28
C THR A 57 -1.23 -8.58 12.34
N LEU A 58 -0.70 -8.66 13.55
CA LEU A 58 0.63 -9.19 13.82
C LEU A 58 0.46 -10.66 14.18
N GLU A 59 1.15 -11.55 13.48
CA GLU A 59 1.02 -12.99 13.63
C GLU A 59 2.36 -13.66 13.92
N ASP A 60 2.36 -14.60 14.84
CA ASP A 60 3.46 -15.55 15.04
C ASP A 60 3.34 -16.66 13.97
N ALA A 61 4.28 -16.66 13.02
CA ALA A 61 4.41 -17.61 11.93
C ALA A 61 5.61 -18.57 12.15
N SER A 62 6.00 -18.78 13.41
CA SER A 62 7.11 -19.70 13.76
C SER A 62 6.76 -21.17 13.52
N ARG A 63 5.47 -21.50 13.42
CA ARG A 63 4.98 -22.85 13.11
C ARG A 63 4.42 -22.86 11.69
N ALA A 64 4.87 -23.81 10.87
CA ALA A 64 4.43 -23.94 9.49
C ALA A 64 2.91 -24.12 9.36
N ASP A 65 2.30 -24.87 10.28
CA ASP A 65 0.88 -25.26 10.19
C ASP A 65 -0.07 -24.34 10.98
N ALA A 66 0.45 -23.30 11.65
CA ALA A 66 -0.36 -22.46 12.52
C ALA A 66 0.21 -21.05 12.66
N ARG A 67 -0.62 -20.06 12.35
CA ARG A 67 -0.35 -18.65 12.62
C ARG A 67 -1.18 -18.20 13.81
N VAL A 68 -0.56 -17.55 14.79
CA VAL A 68 -1.23 -17.07 16.01
C VAL A 68 -1.23 -15.56 16.02
N ILE A 69 -2.41 -14.93 16.06
CA ILE A 69 -2.54 -13.47 16.16
C ILE A 69 -2.03 -13.03 17.54
N VAL A 70 -1.01 -12.19 17.55
CA VAL A 70 -0.43 -11.59 18.77
C VAL A 70 -0.83 -10.13 18.97
N ALA A 71 -1.24 -9.44 17.90
CA ALA A 71 -1.88 -8.12 17.96
C ALA A 71 -2.80 -7.92 16.76
N ARG A 72 -3.84 -7.11 16.92
CA ARG A 72 -4.81 -6.79 15.87
C ARG A 72 -5.19 -5.32 15.96
N GLN A 73 -5.27 -4.67 14.81
CA GLN A 73 -5.85 -3.34 14.65
C GLN A 73 -6.98 -3.43 13.63
N GLU A 74 -8.09 -2.76 13.91
CA GLU A 74 -9.20 -2.59 12.98
C GLU A 74 -9.37 -1.09 12.72
N ILE A 75 -9.34 -0.72 11.44
CA ILE A 75 -9.46 0.66 10.95
C ILE A 75 -10.77 0.74 10.19
N LEU A 76 -11.76 1.42 10.76
CA LEU A 76 -13.04 1.65 10.09
C LEU A 76 -12.89 2.82 9.12
N LEU A 77 -13.29 2.61 7.87
CA LEU A 77 -13.21 3.61 6.82
C LEU A 77 -14.62 4.11 6.48
N THR A 78 -14.77 5.42 6.43
CA THR A 78 -16.02 6.09 6.05
C THR A 78 -15.81 6.92 4.79
N GLY A 79 -16.71 6.76 3.82
CA GLY A 79 -16.65 7.52 2.57
C GLY A 79 -15.51 7.10 1.64
N ALA A 80 -14.97 8.06 0.89
CA ALA A 80 -13.85 7.83 -0.02
C ALA A 80 -12.52 7.99 0.74
N ALA A 81 -11.92 6.87 1.14
CA ALA A 81 -10.58 6.82 1.70
C ALA A 81 -9.63 6.16 0.69
N ALA A 82 -8.45 6.76 0.48
CA ALA A 82 -7.46 6.29 -0.47
C ALA A 82 -6.19 5.81 0.26
N PRO A 83 -5.51 4.77 -0.25
CA PRO A 83 -4.20 4.39 0.25
C PRO A 83 -3.18 5.51 0.01
N PRO A 84 -2.07 5.58 0.78
CA PRO A 84 -1.66 4.63 1.82
C PRO A 84 -2.47 4.76 3.13
N PHE A 85 -2.89 3.64 3.73
CA PHE A 85 -3.64 3.64 4.99
C PHE A 85 -2.72 3.36 6.18
N PRO A 86 -2.43 4.36 7.04
CA PRO A 86 -1.49 4.17 8.13
C PRO A 86 -2.03 3.21 9.20
N PHE A 87 -1.19 2.29 9.67
CA PHE A 87 -1.50 1.35 10.74
C PHE A 87 -0.52 1.48 11.91
N ARG A 88 -0.98 1.03 13.08
CA ARG A 88 -0.26 0.99 14.35
C ARG A 88 -0.67 -0.27 15.13
N LEU A 89 0.17 -1.30 15.06
CA LEU A 89 0.03 -2.53 15.82
C LEU A 89 0.75 -2.42 17.16
N VAL A 90 -0.01 -2.28 18.24
CA VAL A 90 0.51 -2.27 19.61
C VAL A 90 0.56 -3.71 20.14
N TYR A 91 1.69 -4.11 20.70
CA TYR A 91 1.89 -5.46 21.23
C TYR A 91 2.73 -5.46 22.53
N GLU A 92 2.67 -6.55 23.29
CA GLU A 92 3.48 -6.76 24.50
C GLU A 92 4.80 -7.47 24.14
N PRO A 93 5.99 -6.86 24.37
CA PRO A 93 7.27 -7.50 24.08
C PRO A 93 7.49 -8.81 24.83
N GLY A 94 6.90 -8.98 26.02
CA GLY A 94 6.98 -10.23 26.79
C GLY A 94 6.31 -11.43 26.11
N ARG A 95 5.45 -11.20 25.11
CA ARG A 95 4.79 -12.23 24.30
C ARG A 95 5.61 -12.65 23.07
N ILE A 96 6.71 -11.94 22.77
CA ILE A 96 7.56 -12.20 21.62
C ILE A 96 8.69 -13.13 22.02
N ASN A 97 8.77 -14.29 21.35
CA ASN A 97 9.93 -15.14 21.40
C ASN A 97 11.02 -14.56 20.49
N PRO A 98 12.23 -14.24 20.99
CA PRO A 98 13.31 -13.69 20.16
C PRO A 98 13.74 -14.59 18.99
N ARG A 99 13.46 -15.90 19.06
CA ARG A 99 13.72 -16.87 17.99
C ARG A 99 12.52 -17.09 17.06
N GLY A 100 11.38 -16.48 17.36
CA GLY A 100 10.17 -16.60 16.55
C GLY A 100 10.25 -15.84 15.23
N ARG A 101 9.31 -16.13 14.34
CA ARG A 101 9.08 -15.42 13.08
C ARG A 101 7.75 -14.71 13.17
N TYR A 102 7.77 -13.38 13.06
CA TYR A 102 6.56 -12.56 13.16
C TYR A 102 6.28 -11.87 11.83
N VAL A 103 5.03 -11.90 11.40
CA VAL A 103 4.59 -11.28 10.16
C VAL A 103 3.45 -10.30 10.40
N VAL A 104 3.39 -9.26 9.58
CA VAL A 104 2.20 -8.41 9.47
C VAL A 104 1.34 -8.88 8.30
N ARG A 105 0.05 -9.00 8.52
CA ARG A 105 -0.96 -9.26 7.47
C ARG A 105 -2.03 -8.20 7.50
N ALA A 106 -2.66 -7.98 6.35
CA ALA A 106 -3.82 -7.12 6.25
C ALA A 106 -4.93 -7.78 5.44
N GLU A 107 -6.15 -7.48 5.84
CA GLU A 107 -7.40 -7.79 5.15
C GLU A 107 -8.17 -6.49 4.94
N VAL A 108 -8.67 -6.28 3.72
CA VAL A 108 -9.58 -5.17 3.41
C VAL A 108 -10.95 -5.73 3.10
N ARG A 109 -11.93 -5.27 3.86
CA ARG A 109 -13.34 -5.59 3.68
C ARG A 109 -14.07 -4.40 3.09
N ASP A 110 -15.07 -4.66 2.24
CA ASP A 110 -15.95 -3.61 1.74
C ASP A 110 -16.95 -3.14 2.80
N ALA A 111 -17.82 -2.20 2.44
CA ALA A 111 -18.87 -1.69 3.33
C ALA A 111 -19.91 -2.75 3.74
N GLY A 112 -20.04 -3.85 2.98
CA GLY A 112 -20.88 -5.00 3.31
C GLY A 112 -20.21 -6.02 4.23
N GLY A 113 -18.90 -5.87 4.47
CA GLY A 113 -18.10 -6.79 5.29
C GLY A 113 -17.49 -7.96 4.51
N GLU A 114 -17.61 -7.99 3.18
CA GLU A 114 -16.96 -9.04 2.38
C GLU A 114 -15.47 -8.77 2.27
N LEU A 115 -14.64 -9.82 2.40
CA LEU A 115 -13.21 -9.74 2.15
C LEU A 115 -12.96 -9.51 0.65
N ARG A 116 -12.24 -8.44 0.31
CA ARG A 116 -11.93 -8.08 -1.08
C ARG A 116 -10.45 -8.11 -1.39
N PHE A 117 -9.61 -7.75 -0.41
CA PHE A 117 -8.16 -7.70 -0.57
C PHE A 117 -7.44 -8.30 0.62
N THR A 118 -6.28 -8.92 0.38
CA THR A 118 -5.40 -9.42 1.45
C THR A 118 -3.94 -9.36 1.05
N THR A 119 -3.05 -9.30 2.04
CA THR A 119 -1.61 -9.51 1.86
C THR A 119 -1.34 -10.93 1.39
N VAL A 120 -0.59 -11.11 0.31
CA VAL A 120 -0.23 -12.43 -0.23
C VAL A 120 1.15 -12.88 0.24
N GLU A 121 2.07 -11.94 0.45
CA GLU A 121 3.43 -12.19 0.94
C GLU A 121 3.55 -12.04 2.48
N ASP A 122 4.66 -12.56 3.03
CA ASP A 122 4.96 -12.54 4.47
C ASP A 122 5.83 -11.31 4.81
N TYR A 123 5.24 -10.28 5.40
CA TYR A 123 5.97 -9.08 5.84
C TYR A 123 6.61 -9.26 7.22
N LEU A 124 7.89 -9.66 7.24
CA LEU A 124 8.64 -9.95 8.46
C LEU A 124 8.86 -8.70 9.34
N VAL A 125 8.69 -8.85 10.65
CA VAL A 125 8.90 -7.78 11.63
C VAL A 125 9.51 -8.27 12.95
N ILE A 126 10.02 -7.32 13.75
CA ILE A 126 10.44 -7.47 15.16
C ILE A 126 11.72 -8.28 15.39
N THR A 127 11.80 -9.51 14.87
CA THR A 127 12.90 -10.46 15.12
C THR A 127 13.80 -10.61 13.89
N GLN A 128 14.96 -11.25 14.07
CA GLN A 128 15.90 -11.55 12.96
C GLN A 128 16.38 -10.31 12.19
N GLY A 129 16.44 -9.16 12.84
CA GLY A 129 16.81 -7.88 12.21
C GLY A 129 15.70 -7.23 11.38
N ALA A 130 14.51 -7.84 11.34
CA ALA A 130 13.37 -7.32 10.59
C ALA A 130 12.87 -5.98 11.17
N PRO A 131 12.38 -5.07 10.31
CA PRO A 131 12.01 -3.73 10.71
C PRO A 131 10.77 -3.73 11.62
N ARG A 132 10.51 -2.56 12.20
CA ARG A 132 9.27 -2.25 12.94
C ARG A 132 8.46 -1.13 12.27
N VAL A 133 8.98 -0.61 11.16
CA VAL A 133 8.38 0.39 10.31
C VAL A 133 8.48 -0.15 8.88
N LEU A 134 7.36 -0.47 8.25
CA LEU A 134 7.31 -1.04 6.91
C LEU A 134 5.95 -0.81 6.26
N ASP A 135 5.93 -0.60 4.96
CA ASP A 135 4.69 -0.59 4.19
C ASP A 135 4.37 -1.99 3.69
N ILE A 136 3.07 -2.31 3.60
CA ILE A 136 2.57 -3.63 3.19
C ILE A 136 1.52 -3.47 2.10
N ALA A 137 1.55 -4.31 1.08
CA ALA A 137 0.61 -4.29 -0.03
C ALA A 137 -0.49 -5.35 0.12
N VAL A 138 -1.72 -4.98 -0.23
CA VAL A 138 -2.84 -5.92 -0.39
C VAL A 138 -3.20 -6.10 -1.86
N HIS A 139 -3.59 -7.32 -2.22
CA HIS A 139 -4.01 -7.69 -3.57
C HIS A 139 -5.45 -8.20 -3.56
N GLY A 140 -6.13 -8.09 -4.71
CA GLY A 140 -7.51 -8.55 -4.86
C GLY A 140 -7.59 -10.08 -4.84
N LEU A 141 -8.59 -10.66 -4.15
CA LEU A 141 -8.75 -12.12 -4.05
C LEU A 141 -8.98 -12.84 -5.40
N ASN A 142 -9.35 -12.11 -6.45
CA ASN A 142 -9.57 -12.63 -7.80
C ASN A 142 -8.52 -12.15 -8.80
N GLU A 143 -7.48 -11.44 -8.34
CA GLU A 143 -6.37 -11.00 -9.17
C GLU A 143 -5.19 -11.93 -8.86
N PRO A 144 -4.56 -12.59 -9.86
CA PRO A 144 -3.37 -13.37 -9.61
C PRO A 144 -2.36 -12.51 -8.83
N PRO A 145 -1.73 -13.03 -7.76
CA PRO A 145 -0.74 -12.27 -7.02
C PRO A 145 0.28 -11.73 -8.02
N ALA A 146 0.63 -10.44 -7.88
CA ALA A 146 1.75 -9.89 -8.61
C ALA A 146 2.95 -10.83 -8.36
N PRO A 147 3.71 -11.22 -9.41
CA PRO A 147 4.79 -12.17 -9.24
C PRO A 147 5.75 -11.64 -8.16
N THR A 148 5.88 -12.40 -7.06
CA THR A 148 6.82 -12.10 -5.97
C THR A 148 8.24 -12.05 -6.56
N PRO A 149 9.05 -11.03 -6.26
CA PRO A 149 10.41 -10.92 -6.76
C PRO A 149 11.34 -11.84 -5.97
N GLU A 150 11.17 -13.16 -6.07
CA GLU A 150 12.12 -14.11 -5.47
C GLU A 150 12.12 -15.46 -6.19
N ALA A 151 12.64 -15.47 -7.43
CA ALA A 151 13.42 -16.56 -8.03
C ALA A 151 13.89 -16.18 -9.45
N GLU A 152 14.67 -15.11 -9.59
CA GLU A 152 15.65 -15.02 -10.69
C GLU A 152 17.04 -15.10 -10.06
N ALA A 153 17.66 -16.27 -10.19
CA ALA A 153 19.07 -16.47 -9.95
C ALA A 153 19.78 -16.69 -11.30
N PRO A 154 21.08 -16.37 -11.36
CA PRO A 154 21.67 -15.05 -11.31
C PRO A 154 21.87 -14.48 -12.73
N ALA A 155 22.19 -13.19 -12.77
CA ALA A 155 22.63 -12.47 -13.94
C ALA A 155 23.76 -13.22 -14.67
N ASP A 156 23.55 -13.51 -15.96
CA ASP A 156 24.66 -13.52 -16.89
C ASP A 156 24.66 -12.18 -17.65
N ASP A 157 25.81 -11.53 -17.52
CA ASP A 157 26.20 -10.27 -18.13
C ASP A 157 25.82 -10.18 -19.62
N ALA A 158 25.03 -9.17 -19.96
CA ALA A 158 25.24 -8.39 -21.18
C ALA A 158 24.49 -7.06 -21.08
N LEU A 159 25.17 -6.09 -20.47
CA LEU A 159 24.92 -4.67 -20.67
C LEU A 159 24.86 -4.29 -22.15
N ALA A 160 24.02 -3.27 -22.44
CA ALA A 160 24.00 -2.37 -23.61
C ALA A 160 23.04 -2.69 -24.77
N THR A 161 21.77 -2.25 -24.65
CA THR A 161 21.13 -1.15 -25.43
C THR A 161 19.63 -1.06 -25.08
N GLY A 162 19.08 0.16 -25.03
CA GLY A 162 17.79 0.48 -24.42
C GLY A 162 16.55 -0.27 -24.96
N GLY A 163 15.54 -0.42 -24.09
CA GLY A 163 14.15 -0.75 -24.45
C GLY A 163 13.80 -2.21 -24.76
N GLY A 164 14.76 -3.13 -24.87
CA GLY A 164 14.56 -4.38 -25.61
C GLY A 164 13.48 -5.36 -25.13
N HIS A 165 13.09 -5.38 -23.84
CA HIS A 165 12.19 -6.42 -23.30
C HIS A 165 10.75 -5.92 -23.16
N SER A 166 10.57 -4.75 -22.53
CA SER A 166 9.26 -4.10 -22.43
C SER A 166 8.74 -3.67 -23.80
N ASP A 167 9.59 -3.10 -24.64
CA ASP A 167 9.16 -2.61 -25.94
C ASP A 167 8.83 -3.76 -26.91
N ARG A 168 9.59 -4.87 -26.86
CA ARG A 168 9.27 -6.09 -27.64
C ARG A 168 7.90 -6.65 -27.25
N ALA A 169 7.60 -6.70 -25.96
CA ALA A 169 6.30 -7.16 -25.47
C ALA A 169 5.14 -6.24 -25.93
N LEU A 170 5.37 -4.92 -25.98
CA LEU A 170 4.39 -3.95 -26.48
C LEU A 170 4.16 -4.08 -27.98
N ARG A 171 5.23 -4.20 -28.77
CA ARG A 171 5.11 -4.45 -30.22
C ARG A 171 4.38 -5.76 -30.51
N ALA A 172 4.65 -6.81 -29.74
CA ALA A 172 3.96 -8.10 -29.88
C ALA A 172 2.44 -8.00 -29.61
N ARG A 173 2.02 -7.05 -28.77
CA ARG A 173 0.60 -6.72 -28.54
C ARG A 173 -0.01 -5.79 -29.59
N GLY A 174 0.80 -5.28 -30.53
CA GLY A 174 0.38 -4.33 -31.57
C GLY A 174 0.36 -2.86 -31.12
N VAL A 175 0.99 -2.53 -29.99
CA VAL A 175 1.10 -1.14 -29.52
C VAL A 175 2.09 -0.39 -30.41
N LEU A 176 1.66 0.74 -30.98
CA LEU A 176 2.45 1.59 -31.87
C LEU A 176 3.06 2.80 -31.13
N PHE A 177 2.40 3.22 -30.06
CA PHE A 177 2.83 4.32 -29.22
C PHE A 177 2.29 4.14 -27.81
N ARG A 178 3.15 4.35 -26.81
CA ARG A 178 2.77 4.34 -25.40
C ARG A 178 3.10 5.68 -24.77
N ALA A 179 2.20 6.19 -23.94
CA ALA A 179 2.44 7.34 -23.08
C ALA A 179 2.06 7.06 -21.63
N VAL A 180 2.78 7.70 -20.71
CA VAL A 180 2.59 7.56 -19.26
C VAL A 180 2.66 8.93 -18.60
N GLY A 181 1.92 9.11 -17.51
CA GLY A 181 2.07 10.26 -16.62
C GLY A 181 1.82 9.86 -15.18
N ASN A 182 2.42 10.61 -14.26
CA ASN A 182 2.54 10.20 -12.86
C ASN A 182 1.55 10.89 -11.92
N GLU A 183 1.08 12.10 -12.25
CA GLU A 183 0.22 12.88 -11.36
C GLU A 183 -0.91 13.60 -12.15
N PRO A 184 -2.13 13.05 -12.15
CA PRO A 184 -2.49 11.72 -11.64
C PRO A 184 -1.87 10.60 -12.48
N GLY A 185 -1.79 9.38 -11.95
CA GLY A 185 -1.28 8.23 -12.69
C GLY A 185 -2.17 7.88 -13.89
N TRP A 186 -1.58 7.77 -15.08
CA TRP A 186 -2.28 7.35 -16.29
C TRP A 186 -1.35 6.68 -17.31
N LEU A 187 -1.93 5.85 -18.18
CA LEU A 187 -1.25 5.13 -19.24
C LEU A 187 -2.14 5.10 -20.50
N LEU A 188 -1.56 5.45 -21.64
CA LEU A 188 -2.20 5.41 -22.95
C LEU A 188 -1.42 4.48 -23.88
N ASP A 189 -2.11 3.50 -24.44
CA ASP A 189 -1.65 2.70 -25.57
C ASP A 189 -2.41 3.10 -26.83
N LEU A 190 -1.68 3.41 -27.90
CA LEU A 190 -2.24 3.59 -29.24
C LEU A 190 -1.90 2.39 -30.10
N PHE A 191 -2.93 1.84 -30.74
CA PHE A 191 -2.84 0.78 -31.73
C PHE A 191 -3.14 1.38 -33.12
N ALA A 192 -3.15 0.54 -34.16
CA ALA A 192 -3.47 0.97 -35.51
C ALA A 192 -4.93 1.48 -35.65
N ASP A 193 -5.86 0.89 -34.90
CA ASP A 193 -7.31 1.05 -35.07
C ASP A 193 -8.05 1.47 -33.80
N ARG A 194 -7.37 1.45 -32.64
CA ARG A 194 -7.97 1.77 -31.33
C ARG A 194 -6.97 2.42 -30.39
N PHE A 195 -7.48 3.00 -29.33
CA PHE A 195 -6.69 3.40 -28.18
C PHE A 195 -7.21 2.72 -26.91
N GLU A 196 -6.33 2.56 -25.94
CA GLU A 196 -6.65 2.12 -24.58
C GLU A 196 -6.04 3.13 -23.60
N LEU A 197 -6.89 3.83 -22.85
CA LEU A 197 -6.49 4.81 -21.84
C LEU A 197 -6.91 4.32 -20.46
N SER A 198 -5.94 4.07 -19.60
CA SER A 198 -6.12 3.84 -18.18
C SER A 198 -5.76 5.11 -17.43
N TYR A 199 -6.67 5.70 -16.68
CA TYR A 199 -6.47 6.98 -15.98
C TYR A 199 -7.13 6.95 -14.60
N ASP A 200 -6.91 8.01 -13.81
CA ASP A 200 -7.32 8.04 -12.41
C ASP A 200 -6.69 6.86 -11.63
N TYR A 201 -5.37 6.71 -11.77
CA TYR A 201 -4.59 5.63 -11.14
C TYR A 201 -5.08 4.22 -11.48
N GLY A 202 -5.64 4.04 -12.68
CA GLY A 202 -6.18 2.77 -13.15
C GLY A 202 -7.64 2.51 -12.77
N ASN A 203 -8.28 3.41 -12.03
CA ASN A 203 -9.68 3.26 -11.64
C ASN A 203 -10.64 3.39 -12.82
N ARG A 204 -10.22 4.06 -13.89
CA ARG A 204 -11.02 4.29 -15.09
C ARG A 204 -10.26 3.85 -16.32
N THR A 205 -10.96 3.12 -17.19
CA THR A 205 -10.45 2.73 -18.50
C THR A 205 -11.40 3.26 -19.57
N LEU A 206 -10.85 3.84 -20.62
CA LEU A 206 -11.57 4.20 -21.83
C LEU A 206 -10.87 3.54 -23.02
N ALA A 207 -11.64 2.82 -23.83
CA ALA A 207 -11.16 2.25 -25.07
C ALA A 207 -12.18 2.50 -26.17
N ALA A 208 -11.71 2.93 -27.33
CA ALA A 208 -12.55 3.11 -28.50
C ALA A 208 -11.69 3.10 -29.78
N ALA A 209 -12.36 3.13 -30.92
CA ALA A 209 -11.70 3.26 -32.21
C ALA A 209 -10.86 4.54 -32.27
N LEU A 210 -9.66 4.42 -32.85
CA LEU A 210 -8.75 5.54 -33.08
C LEU A 210 -8.90 5.95 -34.55
N PRO A 211 -9.52 7.11 -34.83
CA PRO A 211 -9.67 7.60 -36.19
C PRO A 211 -8.32 8.10 -36.72
N ALA A 212 -8.29 8.47 -38.01
CA ALA A 212 -7.19 9.25 -38.54
C ALA A 212 -6.98 10.53 -37.72
N PRO A 213 -5.74 11.03 -37.58
CA PRO A 213 -5.46 12.25 -36.82
C PRO A 213 -6.32 13.42 -37.31
N SER A 214 -6.98 14.13 -36.39
CA SER A 214 -7.75 15.33 -36.72
C SER A 214 -6.85 16.50 -37.10
N ALA A 215 -5.62 16.51 -36.62
CA ALA A 215 -4.57 17.39 -37.09
C ALA A 215 -3.20 16.70 -37.06
N GLN A 216 -2.42 16.90 -38.11
CA GLN A 216 -1.05 16.38 -38.20
C GLN A 216 -0.17 17.47 -38.81
N ALA A 217 0.75 17.99 -38.01
CA ALA A 217 1.75 18.97 -38.42
C ALA A 217 3.14 18.42 -38.08
N GLU A 218 4.19 19.12 -38.51
CA GLU A 218 5.55 18.73 -38.15
C GLU A 218 5.70 18.68 -36.62
N GLY A 219 6.11 17.53 -36.10
CA GLY A 219 6.24 17.33 -34.66
C GLY A 219 4.94 17.27 -33.85
N VAL A 220 3.75 17.44 -34.42
CA VAL A 220 2.48 17.48 -33.67
C VAL A 220 1.44 16.56 -34.29
N THR A 221 0.81 15.71 -33.47
CA THR A 221 -0.30 14.85 -33.88
C THR A 221 -1.44 15.02 -32.87
N ARG A 222 -2.65 15.25 -33.37
CA ARG A 222 -3.86 15.36 -32.56
C ARG A 222 -4.88 14.32 -33.02
N TYR A 223 -5.50 13.65 -32.06
CA TYR A 223 -6.68 12.83 -32.26
C TYR A 223 -7.83 13.43 -31.46
N ASP A 224 -8.96 13.62 -32.10
CA ASP A 224 -10.23 13.88 -31.42
C ASP A 224 -11.05 12.59 -31.48
N VAL A 225 -11.30 11.99 -30.32
CA VAL A 225 -11.94 10.68 -30.18
C VAL A 225 -13.14 10.78 -29.24
N SER A 226 -14.03 9.79 -29.31
CA SER A 226 -15.09 9.63 -28.31
C SER A 226 -15.14 8.20 -27.81
N ALA A 227 -15.22 8.05 -26.49
CA ALA A 227 -15.38 6.77 -25.80
C ALA A 227 -16.43 6.94 -24.71
N GLU A 228 -17.35 5.99 -24.61
CA GLU A 228 -18.41 5.97 -23.59
C GLU A 228 -19.24 7.28 -23.50
N GLY A 229 -19.44 7.94 -24.65
CA GLY A 229 -20.16 9.22 -24.72
C GLY A 229 -19.37 10.44 -24.23
N GLN A 230 -18.10 10.26 -23.85
CA GLN A 230 -17.19 11.34 -23.53
C GLN A 230 -16.35 11.71 -24.76
N ALA A 231 -16.15 13.01 -24.98
CA ALA A 231 -15.21 13.50 -25.98
C ALA A 231 -13.82 13.62 -25.35
N LEU A 232 -12.80 13.14 -26.05
CA LEU A 232 -11.40 13.23 -25.64
C LEU A 232 -10.55 13.82 -26.76
N ALA A 233 -9.50 14.54 -26.35
CA ALA A 233 -8.46 14.99 -27.25
C ALA A 233 -7.12 14.44 -26.80
N ILE A 234 -6.40 13.75 -27.70
CA ILE A 234 -5.04 13.26 -27.48
C ILE A 234 -4.11 14.11 -28.32
N LEU A 235 -3.17 14.81 -27.69
CA LEU A 235 -2.18 15.66 -28.33
C LEU A 235 -0.78 15.12 -28.05
N ILE A 236 -0.07 14.73 -29.09
CA ILE A 236 1.30 14.25 -29.04
C ILE A 236 2.19 15.33 -29.69
N ARG A 237 3.22 15.77 -28.96
CA ARG A 237 4.24 16.70 -29.46
C ARG A 237 5.60 16.02 -29.38
N ARG A 238 6.37 16.04 -30.47
CA ARG A 238 7.78 15.61 -30.53
C ARG A 238 8.68 16.62 -29.84
N THR A 239 8.45 16.77 -28.54
CA THR A 239 9.21 17.62 -27.63
C THR A 239 9.73 16.70 -26.53
N PRO A 240 11.03 16.71 -26.23
CA PRO A 240 11.59 15.90 -25.16
C PRO A 240 10.83 16.11 -23.85
N CYS A 241 10.48 15.02 -23.20
CA CYS A 241 9.72 14.98 -21.96
C CYS A 241 10.52 14.16 -20.96
N GLN A 242 10.80 14.72 -19.78
CA GLN A 242 11.51 13.99 -18.74
C GLN A 242 10.51 13.45 -17.74
N ASP A 243 10.57 12.14 -17.49
CA ASP A 243 9.84 11.54 -16.39
C ASP A 243 10.50 11.94 -15.07
N VAL A 244 9.78 12.69 -14.24
CA VAL A 244 10.25 13.21 -12.95
C VAL A 244 10.57 12.12 -11.94
N MET A 245 9.99 10.92 -12.09
CA MET A 245 10.21 9.81 -11.16
C MET A 245 11.46 8.99 -11.50
N SER A 246 11.72 8.73 -12.78
CA SER A 246 12.85 7.91 -13.24
C SER A 246 14.05 8.72 -13.76
N GLY A 247 13.83 9.99 -14.11
CA GLY A 247 14.80 10.82 -14.82
C GLY A 247 14.94 10.49 -16.31
N GLU A 248 14.22 9.48 -16.81
CA GLU A 248 14.27 9.04 -18.21
C GLU A 248 13.73 10.13 -19.15
N THR A 249 14.42 10.36 -20.27
CA THR A 249 13.99 11.29 -21.31
C THR A 249 13.27 10.55 -22.42
N PHE A 250 12.03 10.95 -22.67
CA PHE A 250 11.18 10.48 -23.74
C PHE A 250 11.21 11.47 -24.92
N PRO A 251 11.04 10.98 -26.15
CA PRO A 251 11.08 11.83 -27.36
C PRO A 251 9.82 12.69 -27.55
N ALA A 252 8.72 12.38 -26.84
CA ALA A 252 7.47 13.10 -26.99
C ALA A 252 6.81 13.45 -25.65
N SER A 253 6.18 14.62 -25.62
CA SER A 253 5.22 15.01 -24.59
C SER A 253 3.80 14.75 -25.09
N VAL A 254 2.95 14.34 -24.17
CA VAL A 254 1.58 13.91 -24.46
C VAL A 254 0.63 14.61 -23.52
N THR A 255 -0.49 15.06 -24.08
CA THR A 255 -1.58 15.65 -23.32
C THR A 255 -2.88 14.98 -23.72
N VAL A 256 -3.62 14.46 -22.74
CA VAL A 256 -4.97 13.92 -22.94
C VAL A 256 -5.96 14.81 -22.22
N THR A 257 -6.96 15.32 -22.93
CA THR A 257 -8.05 16.13 -22.38
C THR A 257 -9.33 15.31 -22.35
N ILE A 258 -9.96 15.17 -21.19
CA ILE A 258 -11.20 14.42 -20.96
C ILE A 258 -12.19 15.34 -20.24
N GLY A 259 -13.14 15.91 -20.98
CA GLY A 259 -13.99 16.97 -20.41
C GLY A 259 -13.13 18.14 -19.87
N ALA A 260 -13.17 18.37 -18.55
CA ALA A 260 -12.35 19.39 -17.88
C ALA A 260 -10.98 18.88 -17.37
N GLN A 261 -10.74 17.56 -17.40
CA GLN A 261 -9.52 16.96 -16.89
C GLN A 261 -8.40 17.01 -17.94
N LEU A 262 -7.22 17.42 -17.51
CA LEU A 262 -6.01 17.45 -18.32
C LEU A 262 -4.99 16.47 -17.74
N LEU A 263 -4.54 15.52 -18.56
CA LEU A 263 -3.51 14.55 -18.22
C LEU A 263 -2.25 14.88 -19.02
N GLN A 264 -1.13 15.08 -18.33
CA GLN A 264 0.17 15.38 -18.95
C GLN A 264 1.16 14.27 -18.67
N GLY A 265 2.04 14.00 -19.64
CA GLY A 265 2.95 12.87 -19.55
C GLY A 265 3.90 12.77 -20.74
N CYS A 266 4.68 11.69 -20.72
CA CYS A 266 5.75 11.42 -21.67
C CYS A 266 5.41 10.17 -22.49
N GLY A 267 5.83 10.12 -23.75
CA GLY A 267 5.54 8.97 -24.60
C GLY A 267 6.62 8.66 -25.63
N ARG A 268 6.62 7.41 -26.08
CA ARG A 268 7.49 6.91 -27.15
C ARG A 268 6.78 5.83 -27.96
N SER A 269 7.21 5.66 -29.19
CA SER A 269 6.96 4.40 -29.89
C SER A 269 7.82 3.32 -29.22
N PRO A 270 7.24 2.15 -28.88
CA PRO A 270 8.01 0.97 -28.52
C PRO A 270 9.01 0.63 -29.61
#